data_AF-A0A3D1P9F1-F1
#
_entry.id   AF-A0A3D1P9F1-F1
#
_cell.length_a   1.000
_cell.length_b   1.000
_cell.length_c   1.000
_cell.angle_alpha   90.00
_cell.angle_beta   90.00
_cell.angle_gamma   90.00
#
_symmetry.space_group_name_H-M   'P 1'
#
loop_
_entity.id
_entity.type
_entity.pdbx_description
1 polymer ?
#
loop_
_entity_poly.entity_id
_entity_poly.type
_entity_poly.pdbx_seq_one_letter_code
_entity_poly.pdbx_strand_id
1 'polypeptide(L)'
;VVVADKFAADANAQTVSVENIPSDGMGLDIGPESVKMFQQALASCKTVIWNGPMGVFEFDKFAVGTEAIAHTLADLTKQGVTSIIGGGDSVAAVEKVGVAEQMSHISTGGGASLELLEGKELPGIAALDDA
;
A
#
# COMPACT_ATOMS: atom_id res chain seq x y z
N VAL A 1 14.39 -4.00 -6.21
CA VAL A 1 13.35 -3.27 -6.97
C VAL A 1 13.07 -4.06 -8.24
N VAL A 2 11.82 -4.12 -8.69
CA VAL A 2 11.46 -4.65 -10.01
C VAL A 2 11.52 -3.49 -10.99
N VAL A 3 12.41 -3.60 -11.97
CA VAL A 3 12.70 -2.55 -12.95
C VAL A 3 12.23 -3.01 -14.32
N ALA A 4 11.64 -2.08 -15.07
CA ALA A 4 11.14 -2.30 -16.42
C ALA A 4 11.82 -1.39 -17.44
N ASP A 5 11.80 -1.79 -18.71
CA ASP A 5 12.29 -1.01 -19.86
C ASP A 5 11.29 0.06 -20.33
N LYS A 6 10.01 -0.07 -19.99
CA LYS A 6 8.94 0.89 -20.30
C LYS A 6 7.79 0.83 -19.30
N PHE A 7 6.98 1.88 -19.23
CA PHE A 7 5.76 1.92 -18.42
C PHE A 7 4.61 1.21 -19.16
N ALA A 8 4.59 -0.12 -19.13
CA ALA A 8 3.53 -0.90 -19.77
C ALA A 8 3.44 -2.31 -19.16
N ALA A 9 2.24 -2.90 -19.18
CA ALA A 9 2.01 -4.27 -18.67
C ALA A 9 2.90 -5.34 -19.36
N ASP A 10 3.20 -5.13 -20.65
CA ASP A 10 4.00 -6.04 -21.48
C ASP A 10 5.52 -5.75 -21.41
N ALA A 11 5.96 -4.80 -20.58
CA ALA A 11 7.37 -4.42 -20.46
C ALA A 11 8.27 -5.60 -20.04
N ASN A 12 9.51 -5.59 -20.51
CA ASN A 12 10.52 -6.53 -20.01
C ASN A 12 10.91 -6.09 -18.60
N ALA A 13 10.86 -7.01 -17.65
CA ALA A 13 11.11 -6.72 -16.25
C ALA A 13 12.22 -7.60 -15.68
N GLN A 14 13.01 -7.03 -14.78
CA GLN A 14 14.01 -7.73 -14.01
C GLN A 14 14.08 -7.19 -12.59
N THR A 15 14.45 -8.04 -11.64
CA THR A 15 14.69 -7.63 -10.26
C THR A 15 16.16 -7.31 -10.10
N VAL A 16 16.45 -6.08 -9.66
CA VAL A 16 17.82 -5.62 -9.36
C VAL A 16 17.91 -4.99 -7.97
N SER A 17 19.13 -4.87 -7.46
CA SER A 17 19.40 -4.03 -6.29
C SER A 17 19.16 -2.56 -6.61
N VAL A 18 18.83 -1.76 -5.62
CA VAL A 18 18.55 -0.32 -5.81
C VAL A 18 19.78 0.43 -6.35
N GLU A 19 20.99 -0.05 -6.04
CA GLU A 19 22.25 0.50 -6.55
C GLU A 19 22.54 0.12 -8.01
N ASN A 20 21.81 -0.85 -8.57
CA ASN A 20 22.05 -1.43 -9.89
C ASN A 20 20.89 -1.18 -10.87
N ILE A 21 20.08 -0.15 -10.64
CA ILE A 21 19.03 0.25 -11.57
C ILE A 21 19.68 0.80 -12.86
N PRO A 22 19.42 0.22 -14.04
CA PRO A 22 19.89 0.76 -15.32
C PRO A 22 19.45 2.21 -15.52
N SER A 23 20.28 3.04 -16.18
CA SER A 23 19.99 4.47 -16.38
C SER A 23 18.71 4.76 -17.17
N ASP A 24 18.31 3.82 -18.01
CA ASP A 24 17.10 3.85 -18.84
C ASP A 24 15.94 3.02 -18.23
N GLY A 25 16.19 2.33 -17.12
CA GLY A 25 15.19 1.52 -16.43
C GLY A 25 14.35 2.34 -15.45
N MET A 26 13.11 1.90 -15.24
CA MET A 26 12.19 2.47 -14.25
C MET A 26 11.76 1.43 -13.22
N GLY A 27 11.87 1.78 -11.93
CA GLY A 27 11.38 0.93 -10.84
C GLY A 27 9.85 1.00 -10.78
N LEU A 28 9.17 -0.12 -11.01
CA LEU A 28 7.72 -0.20 -11.06
C LEU A 28 7.10 -1.02 -9.91
N ASP A 29 7.91 -1.77 -9.16
CA ASP A 29 7.46 -2.47 -7.95
C ASP A 29 8.63 -2.69 -6.99
N ILE A 30 8.32 -2.97 -5.73
CA ILE A 30 9.33 -3.37 -4.73
C ILE A 30 9.83 -4.80 -5.00
N GLY A 31 11.11 -5.05 -4.69
CA GLY A 31 11.69 -6.38 -4.85
C GLY A 31 11.37 -7.31 -3.68
N PRO A 32 11.64 -8.62 -3.82
CA PRO A 32 11.37 -9.62 -2.78
C PRO A 32 12.08 -9.33 -1.44
N GLU A 33 13.31 -8.79 -1.48
CA GLU A 33 14.02 -8.40 -0.25
C GLU A 33 13.35 -7.22 0.46
N SER A 34 12.81 -6.25 -0.28
CA SER A 34 12.04 -5.14 0.29
C SER A 34 10.72 -5.63 0.89
N VAL A 35 10.02 -6.54 0.20
CA VAL A 35 8.80 -7.19 0.74
C VAL A 35 9.11 -7.85 2.08
N LYS A 36 10.16 -8.66 2.14
CA LYS A 36 10.59 -9.34 3.38
C LYS A 36 10.93 -8.36 4.49
N MET A 37 11.65 -7.28 4.18
CA MET A 37 12.00 -6.24 5.14
C MET A 37 10.75 -5.55 5.70
N PHE A 38 9.78 -5.20 4.85
CA PHE A 38 8.52 -4.61 5.30
C PHE A 38 7.69 -5.58 6.14
N GLN A 39 7.58 -6.85 5.74
CA GLN A 39 6.90 -7.87 6.54
C GLN A 39 7.50 -8.01 7.95
N GLN A 40 8.83 -7.96 8.05
CA GLN A 40 9.52 -8.00 9.34
C GLN A 40 9.23 -6.76 10.20
N ALA A 41 9.25 -5.56 9.60
CA ALA A 41 8.91 -4.34 10.31
C ALA A 41 7.46 -4.36 10.83
N LEU A 42 6.52 -4.76 9.95
CA LEU A 42 5.09 -4.83 10.24
C LEU A 42 4.74 -5.83 11.34
N ALA A 43 5.50 -6.93 11.48
CA ALA A 43 5.24 -7.97 12.49
C ALA A 43 5.27 -7.46 13.94
N SER A 44 5.97 -6.34 14.19
CA SER A 44 6.04 -5.73 15.53
C SER A 44 4.95 -4.69 15.80
N CYS A 45 4.23 -4.24 14.77
CA CYS A 45 3.26 -3.16 14.86
C CYS A 45 1.99 -3.61 15.61
N LYS A 46 1.35 -2.66 16.29
CA LYS A 46 0.01 -2.84 16.90
C LYS A 46 -1.09 -2.13 16.13
N THR A 47 -0.71 -1.07 15.43
CA THR A 47 -1.57 -0.31 14.53
C THR A 47 -0.76 -0.01 13.27
N VAL A 48 -1.38 -0.17 12.11
CA VAL A 48 -0.79 0.14 10.80
C VAL A 48 -1.78 0.98 10.02
N ILE A 49 -1.30 2.10 9.48
CA ILE A 49 -2.03 2.91 8.51
C ILE A 49 -1.32 2.71 7.17
N TRP A 50 -2.05 2.28 6.15
CA TRP A 50 -1.50 2.06 4.80
C TRP A 50 -2.19 2.98 3.80
N ASN A 51 -1.38 3.81 3.13
CA ASN A 51 -1.80 4.73 2.09
C ASN A 51 -0.77 4.76 0.95
N GLY A 52 -1.16 4.28 -0.22
CA GLY A 52 -0.32 4.12 -1.40
C GLY A 52 0.11 2.66 -1.66
N PRO A 53 -0.22 2.08 -2.83
CA PRO A 53 0.38 0.83 -3.31
C PRO A 53 1.92 0.87 -3.34
N MET A 54 2.55 -0.30 -3.38
CA MET A 54 4.02 -0.42 -3.38
C MET A 54 4.63 -0.35 -4.79
N GLY A 55 3.78 -0.44 -5.82
CA GLY A 55 4.14 -0.48 -7.23
C GLY A 55 2.95 -0.15 -8.12
N VAL A 56 3.13 -0.28 -9.44
CA VAL A 56 2.10 -0.07 -10.46
C VAL A 56 1.17 -1.29 -10.52
N PHE A 57 0.34 -1.44 -9.49
CA PHE A 57 -0.47 -2.63 -9.23
C PHE A 57 -1.56 -2.90 -10.27
N GLU A 58 -1.85 -1.93 -11.14
CA GLU A 58 -2.70 -2.06 -12.32
C GLU A 58 -2.13 -3.04 -13.34
N PHE A 59 -0.81 -3.27 -13.32
CA PHE A 59 -0.13 -4.24 -14.14
C PHE A 59 0.28 -5.43 -13.27
N ASP A 60 -0.24 -6.62 -13.55
CA ASP A 60 0.00 -7.81 -12.70
C ASP A 60 1.49 -8.13 -12.48
N LYS A 61 2.34 -7.82 -13.48
CA LYS A 61 3.81 -7.98 -13.38
C LYS A 61 4.45 -7.08 -12.30
N PHE A 62 3.79 -5.98 -11.95
CA PHE A 62 4.25 -4.96 -11.00
C PHE A 62 3.28 -4.79 -9.81
N ALA A 63 2.39 -5.76 -9.61
CA ALA A 63 1.46 -5.79 -8.48
C ALA A 63 1.99 -6.60 -7.30
N VAL A 64 2.95 -7.51 -7.52
CA VAL A 64 3.40 -8.53 -6.56
C VAL A 64 3.76 -7.94 -5.19
N GLY A 65 4.49 -6.83 -5.15
CA GLY A 65 4.85 -6.16 -3.91
C GLY A 65 3.64 -5.60 -3.16
N THR A 66 2.72 -4.96 -3.89
CA THR A 66 1.45 -4.44 -3.34
C THR A 66 0.59 -5.57 -2.79
N GLU A 67 0.43 -6.66 -3.54
CA GLU A 67 -0.35 -7.83 -3.12
C GLU A 67 0.26 -8.49 -1.87
N ALA A 68 1.58 -8.62 -1.82
CA ALA A 68 2.26 -9.18 -0.66
C ALA A 68 2.05 -8.35 0.61
N ILE A 69 2.10 -7.01 0.52
CA ILE A 69 1.79 -6.14 1.67
C ILE A 69 0.32 -6.24 2.06
N ALA A 70 -0.61 -6.23 1.09
CA ALA A 70 -2.05 -6.38 1.36
C ALA A 70 -2.35 -7.69 2.13
N HIS A 71 -1.81 -8.83 1.67
CA HIS A 71 -1.97 -10.10 2.38
C HIS A 71 -1.34 -10.09 3.78
N THR A 72 -0.16 -9.48 3.91
CA THR A 72 0.52 -9.34 5.22
C THR A 72 -0.35 -8.58 6.21
N LEU A 73 -0.94 -7.45 5.79
CA LEU A 73 -1.82 -6.66 6.65
C LEU A 73 -3.09 -7.43 7.03
N ALA A 74 -3.67 -8.18 6.09
CA ALA A 74 -4.83 -9.04 6.37
C ALA A 74 -4.51 -10.09 7.45
N ASP A 75 -3.35 -10.75 7.35
CA ASP A 75 -2.94 -11.77 8.31
C ASP A 75 -2.56 -11.20 9.68
N LEU A 76 -1.95 -10.02 9.72
CA LEU A 76 -1.70 -9.30 10.98
C LEU A 76 -3.01 -8.83 11.63
N THR A 77 -4.00 -8.45 10.82
CA THR A 77 -5.31 -8.03 11.33
C THR A 77 -6.03 -9.17 12.05
N LYS A 78 -5.98 -10.39 11.49
CA LYS A 78 -6.49 -11.60 12.16
C LYS A 78 -5.80 -11.87 13.50
N GLN A 79 -4.56 -11.40 13.67
CA GLN A 79 -3.78 -11.52 14.91
C GLN A 79 -4.03 -10.37 15.89
N GLY A 80 -4.98 -9.47 15.60
CA GLY A 80 -5.38 -8.37 16.47
C GLY A 80 -4.64 -7.06 16.23
N VAL A 81 -3.87 -6.92 15.15
CA VAL A 81 -3.33 -5.63 14.72
C VAL A 81 -4.45 -4.78 14.13
N THR A 82 -4.51 -3.51 14.51
CA THR A 82 -5.45 -2.56 13.87
C THR A 82 -4.89 -2.12 12.53
N SER A 83 -5.56 -2.48 11.43
CA SER A 83 -5.19 -2.03 10.07
C SER A 83 -6.17 -0.99 9.54
N ILE A 84 -5.64 0.15 9.14
CA ILE A 84 -6.40 1.27 8.57
C ILE A 84 -5.93 1.48 7.14
N ILE A 85 -6.81 1.23 6.18
CA ILE A 85 -6.53 1.45 4.75
C ILE A 85 -7.08 2.81 4.36
N GLY A 86 -6.21 3.68 3.86
CA GLY A 86 -6.56 5.03 3.43
C GLY A 86 -6.14 5.29 1.99
N GLY A 87 -6.92 6.10 1.26
CA GLY A 87 -6.65 6.47 -0.13
C GLY A 87 -7.22 5.48 -1.14
N GLY A 88 -7.79 6.01 -2.24
CA GLY A 88 -8.55 5.22 -3.22
C GLY A 88 -7.76 4.03 -3.80
N ASP A 89 -6.49 4.23 -4.14
CA ASP A 89 -5.68 3.17 -4.77
C ASP A 89 -5.33 2.03 -3.79
N SER A 90 -5.08 2.33 -2.51
CA SER A 90 -4.88 1.27 -1.50
C SER A 90 -6.16 0.48 -1.23
N VAL A 91 -7.32 1.14 -1.27
CA VAL A 91 -8.62 0.46 -1.18
C VAL A 91 -8.82 -0.46 -2.39
N ALA A 92 -8.60 0.05 -3.60
CA ALA A 92 -8.69 -0.74 -4.83
C ALA A 92 -7.72 -1.93 -4.81
N ALA A 93 -6.51 -1.75 -4.25
CA ALA A 93 -5.52 -2.82 -4.12
C ALA A 93 -6.01 -3.96 -3.20
N VAL A 94 -6.53 -3.67 -2.00
CA VAL A 94 -7.04 -4.71 -1.08
C VAL A 94 -8.30 -5.39 -1.60
N GLU A 95 -9.13 -4.68 -2.36
CA GLU A 95 -10.28 -5.24 -3.06
C GLU A 95 -9.84 -6.19 -4.19
N LYS A 96 -8.87 -5.77 -5.02
CA LYS A 96 -8.33 -6.57 -6.13
C LYS A 96 -7.86 -7.96 -5.67
N VAL A 97 -7.19 -8.03 -4.51
CA VAL A 97 -6.69 -9.29 -3.94
C VAL A 97 -7.67 -9.99 -2.99
N GLY A 98 -8.87 -9.46 -2.82
CA GLY A 98 -9.94 -10.09 -2.03
C GLY A 98 -9.69 -10.12 -0.51
N VAL A 99 -8.91 -9.17 0.03
CA VAL A 99 -8.64 -9.07 1.48
C VAL A 99 -9.29 -7.86 2.17
N ALA A 100 -10.09 -7.07 1.45
CA ALA A 100 -10.76 -5.88 1.98
C ALA A 100 -11.52 -6.15 3.29
N GLU A 101 -12.38 -7.18 3.32
CA GLU A 101 -13.19 -7.58 4.49
C GLU A 101 -12.35 -8.04 5.71
N GLN A 102 -11.05 -8.27 5.53
CA GLN A 102 -10.15 -8.68 6.60
C GLN A 102 -9.47 -7.48 7.27
N MET A 103 -9.58 -6.27 6.71
CA MET A 103 -8.99 -5.05 7.27
C MET A 103 -9.84 -4.52 8.42
N SER A 104 -9.22 -3.85 9.41
CA SER A 104 -9.99 -3.32 10.55
C SER A 104 -10.84 -2.11 10.14
N HIS A 105 -10.32 -1.28 9.25
CA HIS A 105 -11.03 -0.13 8.72
C HIS A 105 -10.58 0.19 7.29
N ILE A 106 -11.56 0.40 6.40
CA ILE A 106 -11.35 0.95 5.06
C ILE A 106 -11.97 2.33 5.04
N SER A 107 -11.14 3.35 4.87
CA SER A 107 -11.64 4.72 4.82
C SER A 107 -12.25 5.05 3.47
N THR A 108 -13.44 5.64 3.49
CA THR A 108 -14.11 6.22 2.32
C THR A 108 -13.90 7.72 2.19
N GLY A 109 -13.13 8.34 3.10
CA GLY A 109 -12.92 9.79 3.12
C GLY A 109 -12.01 10.31 2.00
N GLY A 110 -11.30 9.43 1.28
CA GLY A 110 -10.39 9.82 0.21
C GLY A 110 -9.40 10.90 0.66
N GLY A 111 -9.44 12.06 0.01
CA GLY A 111 -8.61 13.22 0.38
C GLY A 111 -8.85 13.72 1.81
N ALA A 112 -10.08 13.65 2.34
CA ALA A 112 -10.37 14.10 3.70
C ALA A 112 -9.64 13.24 4.75
N SER A 113 -9.42 11.95 4.49
CA SER A 113 -8.64 11.09 5.38
C SER A 113 -7.16 11.46 5.38
N LEU A 114 -6.62 11.87 4.24
CA LEU A 114 -5.25 12.37 4.16
C LEU A 114 -5.11 13.69 4.89
N GLU A 115 -6.03 14.64 4.69
CA GLU A 115 -6.02 15.91 5.41
C GLU A 115 -6.12 15.72 6.92
N LEU A 116 -6.93 14.76 7.38
CA LEU A 116 -6.99 14.38 8.79
C LEU A 116 -5.64 13.84 9.30
N LEU A 117 -4.99 12.95 8.54
CA LEU A 117 -3.68 12.38 8.89
C LEU A 117 -2.55 13.43 8.84
N GLU A 118 -2.70 14.47 8.02
CA GLU A 118 -1.83 15.65 7.99
C GLU A 118 -2.04 16.57 9.22
N GLY A 119 -3.06 16.30 10.05
CA GLY A 119 -3.37 17.08 11.25
C GLY A 119 -4.19 18.35 10.96
N LYS A 120 -4.82 18.46 9.79
CA LYS A 120 -5.70 19.58 9.48
C LYS A 120 -7.03 19.46 10.22
N GLU A 121 -7.58 20.60 10.60
CA GLU A 121 -8.96 20.68 11.06
C GLU A 121 -9.89 20.56 9.86
N LEU A 122 -10.73 19.53 9.85
CA LEU A 122 -11.73 19.33 8.80
C LEU A 122 -12.97 20.18 9.12
N PRO A 123 -13.37 21.15 8.28
CA PRO A 123 -14.45 22.09 8.60
C PRO A 123 -15.79 21.40 8.91
N GLY A 124 -16.07 20.29 8.22
CA GLY A 124 -17.29 19.52 8.44
C GLY A 124 -17.31 18.76 9.78
N ILE A 125 -16.14 18.45 10.35
CA ILE A 125 -16.03 17.83 11.68
C ILE A 125 -16.09 18.91 12.76
N ALA A 126 -15.39 20.04 12.58
CA ALA A 126 -15.36 21.15 13.52
C ALA A 126 -16.73 21.80 13.76
N ALA A 127 -17.66 21.66 12.81
CA ALA A 127 -19.02 22.18 12.92
C ALA A 127 -19.96 21.27 13.73
N LEU A 128 -19.53 20.07 14.16
CA LEU A 128 -20.34 19.16 14.97
C LEU A 128 -20.27 19.56 16.45
N ASP A 129 -21.38 19.38 17.16
CA ASP A 129 -21.41 19.56 18.62
C ASP A 129 -20.60 18.45 19.32
N ASP A 130 -20.02 18.76 20.47
CA ASP A 130 -19.39 17.77 21.34
C ASP A 130 -20.43 16.77 21.89
N ALA A 131 -19.98 15.53 22.15
CA ALA A 131 -20.81 14.41 22.61
C ALA A 131 -21.33 14.55 24.05
#